data_AF-A0A662KNX6-F1
#
_entry.id   AF-A0A662KNX6-F1
#
_cell.length_a   1.000
_cell.length_b   1.000
_cell.length_c   1.000
_cell.angle_alpha   90.00
_cell.angle_beta   90.00
_cell.angle_gamma   90.00
#
_symmetry.space_group_name_H-M   'P 1'
#
loop_
_entity.id
_entity.type
_entity.pdbx_description
1 polymer ?
#
loop_
_entity_poly.entity_id
_entity_poly.type
_entity_poly.pdbx_seq_one_letter_code
_entity_poly.pdbx_strand_id
1 'polypeptide(L)'
;FYLNTTCNITMARLWIEECGEEQCYLPKIVDMEETAPGSYLAEHRLQNNTISICYKAIITLWNGSVVETDLQEVKVNSKYPTSNENSKRETPGYEFLDILISFLVLILLSKRLSR
;
A
#
# COMPACT_ATOMS: atom_id res chain seq x y z
N PHE A 1 -0.94 0.24 4.68
CA PHE A 1 -1.84 0.81 3.64
C PHE A 1 -3.25 0.79 4.17
N TYR A 2 -3.91 1.95 4.16
CA TYR A 2 -5.23 2.09 4.77
C TYR A 2 -6.27 2.50 3.73
N LEU A 3 -7.43 1.83 3.76
CA LEU A 3 -8.55 2.07 2.88
C LEU A 3 -9.80 2.32 3.73
N ASN A 4 -10.38 3.50 3.60
CA ASN A 4 -11.71 3.82 4.11
C ASN A 4 -12.73 3.80 2.97
N THR A 5 -13.87 3.17 3.21
CA THR A 5 -14.99 3.16 2.28
C THR A 5 -16.33 3.17 3.02
N THR A 6 -17.33 3.81 2.43
CA THR A 6 -18.73 3.73 2.86
C THR A 6 -19.54 2.73 2.05
N CYS A 7 -18.91 2.09 1.06
CA CYS A 7 -19.55 1.08 0.23
C CYS A 7 -19.54 -0.29 0.92
N ASN A 8 -20.55 -1.10 0.63
CA ASN A 8 -20.56 -2.50 1.03
C ASN A 8 -19.62 -3.30 0.11
N ILE A 9 -18.49 -3.74 0.67
CA ILE A 9 -17.47 -4.50 -0.06
C ILE A 9 -17.42 -5.95 0.46
N THR A 10 -17.14 -6.89 -0.43
CA THR A 10 -16.88 -8.30 -0.05
C THR A 10 -15.42 -8.53 0.26
N MET A 11 -14.54 -7.78 -0.41
CA MET A 11 -13.10 -8.02 -0.35
C MET A 11 -12.36 -6.75 -0.77
N ALA A 12 -11.31 -6.43 -0.01
CA ALA A 12 -10.33 -5.41 -0.37
C ALA A 12 -8.96 -6.07 -0.50
N ARG A 13 -8.22 -5.70 -1.54
CA ARG A 13 -6.86 -6.15 -1.79
C ARG A 13 -5.97 -4.97 -2.14
N LEU A 14 -4.74 -5.01 -1.66
CA LEU A 14 -3.67 -4.11 -2.07
C LEU A 14 -2.89 -4.77 -3.20
N TRP A 15 -2.81 -4.11 -4.35
CA TRP A 15 -1.78 -4.40 -5.34
C TRP A 15 -0.60 -3.47 -5.08
N ILE A 16 0.61 -4.02 -5.01
CA ILE A 16 1.82 -3.27 -4.73
C ILE A 16 2.99 -3.78 -5.55
N GLU A 17 3.71 -2.86 -6.19
CA GLU A 17 4.96 -3.07 -6.90
C GLU A 17 6.05 -2.24 -6.22
N GLU A 18 7.18 -2.87 -5.94
CA GLU A 18 8.34 -2.23 -5.32
C GLU A 18 9.42 -2.05 -6.40
N CYS A 19 10.05 -0.89 -6.46
CA CYS A 19 11.16 -0.63 -7.38
C CYS A 19 12.43 -0.27 -6.62
N GLY A 20 13.53 -0.94 -6.98
CA GLY A 20 14.89 -0.55 -6.61
C GLY A 20 15.50 0.39 -7.66
N GLU A 21 16.80 0.68 -7.54
CA GLU A 21 17.49 1.61 -8.46
C GLU A 21 17.53 1.11 -9.91
N GLU A 22 17.76 -0.20 -10.10
CA GLU A 22 17.97 -0.78 -11.44
C GLU A 22 16.73 -1.48 -12.01
N GLN A 23 15.86 -2.00 -11.15
CA GLN A 23 14.70 -2.78 -11.58
C GLN A 23 13.57 -2.80 -10.55
N CYS A 24 12.36 -3.10 -11.05
CA CYS A 24 11.19 -3.36 -10.23
C CYS A 24 11.01 -4.85 -9.94
N TYR A 25 10.49 -5.13 -8.76
CA TYR A 25 10.13 -6.47 -8.32
C TYR A 25 8.77 -6.87 -8.88
N LEU A 26 8.52 -8.19 -8.92
CA LEU A 26 7.19 -8.69 -9.29
C LEU A 26 6.12 -8.12 -8.34
N PRO A 27 5.02 -7.58 -8.88
CA PRO A 27 3.94 -7.07 -8.06
C PRO A 27 3.33 -8.14 -7.16
N LYS A 28 2.89 -7.72 -5.99
CA LYS A 28 2.23 -8.55 -4.99
C LYS A 28 0.79 -8.11 -4.80
N ILE A 29 -0.06 -9.07 -4.47
CA ILE A 29 -1.43 -8.84 -4.04
C ILE A 29 -1.52 -9.27 -2.58
N VAL A 30 -1.95 -8.36 -1.72
CA VAL A 30 -2.09 -8.58 -0.28
C VAL A 30 -3.56 -8.36 0.08
N ASP A 31 -4.19 -9.33 0.73
CA ASP A 31 -5.56 -9.14 1.24
C ASP A 31 -5.55 -8.07 2.35
N MET A 32 -6.53 -7.18 2.33
CA MET A 32 -6.69 -6.15 3.36
C MET A 32 -7.72 -6.64 4.39
N GLU A 33 -7.36 -6.57 5.68
CA GLU A 33 -8.22 -6.98 6.78
C GLU A 33 -9.10 -5.82 7.24
N GLU A 34 -10.39 -6.11 7.51
CA GLU A 34 -11.30 -5.12 8.10
C GLU A 34 -10.96 -4.93 9.58
N THR A 35 -10.55 -3.73 9.96
CA THR A 35 -10.18 -3.38 11.35
C THR A 35 -11.30 -2.64 12.09
N ALA A 36 -12.20 -1.99 11.34
CA ALA A 36 -13.45 -1.40 11.81
C ALA A 36 -14.45 -1.37 10.63
N PRO A 37 -15.76 -1.19 10.85
CA PRO A 37 -16.73 -1.15 9.77
C PRO A 37 -16.36 -0.13 8.69
N GLY A 38 -16.08 -0.60 7.47
CA GLY A 38 -15.67 0.25 6.34
C GLY A 38 -14.18 0.66 6.33
N SER A 39 -13.38 0.13 7.25
CA SER A 39 -11.96 0.45 7.44
C SER A 39 -11.09 -0.78 7.26
N TYR A 40 -10.20 -0.74 6.27
CA TYR A 40 -9.38 -1.89 5.87
C TYR A 40 -7.89 -1.54 5.97
N LEU A 41 -7.11 -2.49 6.48
CA LEU A 41 -5.67 -2.35 6.67
C LEU A 41 -4.94 -3.51 5.98
N ALA A 42 -3.88 -3.18 5.25
CA ALA A 42 -2.86 -4.13 4.85
C ALA A 42 -1.49 -3.65 5.29
N GLU A 43 -0.73 -4.56 5.89
CA GLU A 43 0.67 -4.37 6.22
C GLU A 43 1.54 -5.04 5.15
N HIS A 44 2.55 -4.33 4.68
CA HIS A 44 3.49 -4.86 3.70
C HIS A 44 4.90 -4.42 4.06
N ARG A 45 5.78 -5.40 4.25
CA ARG A 45 7.19 -5.15 4.56
C ARG A 45 7.98 -4.92 3.28
N LEU A 46 8.55 -3.72 3.15
CA LEU A 46 9.39 -3.36 2.02
C LEU A 46 10.71 -4.13 2.02
N GLN A 47 11.25 -4.37 0.84
CA GLN A 47 12.60 -4.87 0.65
C GLN A 47 13.63 -3.78 0.96
N ASN A 48 14.83 -4.18 1.40
CA ASN A 48 15.85 -3.27 1.91
C ASN A 48 16.35 -2.23 0.89
N ASN A 49 16.26 -2.53 -0.41
CA ASN A 49 16.72 -1.68 -1.49
C ASN A 49 15.57 -1.03 -2.28
N THR A 50 14.35 -1.05 -1.75
CA THR A 50 13.20 -0.38 -2.37
C THR A 50 13.37 1.14 -2.28
N ILE A 51 13.38 1.82 -3.42
CA ILE A 51 13.48 3.28 -3.54
C ILE A 51 12.14 3.94 -3.86
N SER A 52 11.21 3.20 -4.44
CA SER A 52 9.84 3.65 -4.68
C SER A 52 8.86 2.48 -4.65
N ILE A 53 7.61 2.81 -4.37
CA ILE A 53 6.49 1.88 -4.42
C ILE A 53 5.40 2.44 -5.30
N CYS A 54 4.82 1.57 -6.13
CA CYS A 54 3.60 1.83 -6.89
C CYS A 54 2.50 0.96 -6.30
N TYR A 55 1.35 1.51 -5.97
CA TYR A 55 0.26 0.73 -5.36
C TYR A 55 -1.12 1.25 -5.74
N LYS A 56 -2.11 0.35 -5.66
CA LYS A 56 -3.53 0.65 -5.77
C LYS A 56 -4.33 -0.34 -4.94
N ALA A 57 -5.52 0.07 -4.50
CA ALA A 57 -6.47 -0.85 -3.90
C ALA A 57 -7.41 -1.42 -4.97
N ILE A 58 -7.67 -2.72 -4.88
CA ILE A 58 -8.63 -3.47 -5.68
C ILE A 58 -9.77 -3.87 -4.76
N ILE A 59 -10.97 -3.39 -5.05
CA ILE A 59 -12.14 -3.49 -4.20
C ILE A 59 -13.21 -4.29 -4.94
N THR A 60 -13.65 -5.40 -4.35
CA THR A 60 -14.81 -6.15 -4.85
C THR A 60 -16.05 -5.75 -4.04
N LEU A 61 -17.08 -5.28 -4.73
CA LEU A 61 -18.35 -4.87 -4.12
C LEU A 61 -19.28 -6.08 -3.93
N TRP A 62 -20.30 -5.95 -3.06
CA TRP A 62 -21.32 -7.00 -2.84
C TRP A 62 -22.07 -7.46 -4.09
N ASN A 63 -22.15 -6.61 -5.11
CA ASN A 63 -22.75 -6.97 -6.39
C ASN A 63 -21.78 -7.72 -7.34
N GLY A 64 -20.58 -8.07 -6.87
CA GLY A 64 -19.54 -8.74 -7.66
C GLY A 64 -18.73 -7.83 -8.58
N SER A 65 -19.06 -6.54 -8.66
CA SER A 65 -18.27 -5.58 -9.45
C SER A 65 -16.93 -5.27 -8.77
N VAL A 66 -15.92 -4.98 -9.59
CA VAL A 66 -14.58 -4.63 -9.13
C VAL A 66 -14.31 -3.17 -9.44
N VAL A 67 -13.81 -2.44 -8.46
CA VAL A 67 -13.36 -1.05 -8.56
C VAL A 67 -11.90 -1.00 -8.13
N GLU A 68 -11.10 -0.27 -8.89
CA GLU A 68 -9.70 -0.02 -8.55
C GLU A 68 -9.51 1.46 -8.24
N THR A 69 -8.65 1.76 -7.27
CA THR A 69 -8.19 3.14 -7.08
C THR A 69 -7.18 3.51 -8.15
N ASP A 70 -6.93 4.81 -8.31
CA ASP A 70 -5.81 5.28 -9.11
C ASP A 70 -4.50 4.70 -8.56
N LEU A 71 -3.57 4.44 -9.49
CA LEU A 71 -2.22 4.01 -9.16
C LEU A 71 -1.46 5.18 -8.53
N GLN A 72 -0.93 4.96 -7.33
CA GLN A 72 -0.16 5.96 -6.59
C GLN A 72 1.30 5.53 -6.55
N GLU A 73 2.22 6.49 -6.76
CA GLU A 73 3.65 6.30 -6.59
C GLU A 73 4.15 7.07 -5.36
N VAL A 74 4.94 6.40 -4.52
CA VAL A 74 5.58 7.02 -3.37
C VAL A 74 7.06 6.66 -3.36
N LYS A 75 7.92 7.68 -3.32
CA LYS A 75 9.35 7.49 -3.10
C LYS A 75 9.63 7.17 -1.65
N VAL A 76 10.38 6.10 -1.42
CA VAL A 76 10.79 5.66 -0.09
C VAL A 76 12.11 6.36 0.21
N ASN A 77 12.06 7.36 1.10
CA ASN A 77 13.29 7.94 1.64
C ASN A 77 13.91 6.92 2.59
N SER A 78 14.84 6.12 2.06
CA SER A 78 15.74 5.30 2.87
C SER A 78 16.51 6.23 3.81
N LYS A 79 16.13 6.26 5.10
CA LYS A 79 17.00 6.74 6.17
C LYS A 79 17.93 5.59 6.61
N TYR A 80 18.63 4.95 5.67
CA TYR A 80 19.85 4.25 6.05
C TYR A 80 21.00 5.24 5.89
N PRO A 81 21.73 5.59 6.96
CA PRO A 81 22.95 6.35 6.79
C PRO A 81 23.88 5.52 5.91
N THR A 82 24.33 6.11 4.81
CA THR A 82 25.50 5.65 4.05
C THR A 82 26.69 5.65 5.01
N SER A 83 26.92 4.52 5.68
CA SER A 83 28.11 4.36 6.52
C SER A 83 29.30 4.16 5.59
N ASN A 84 30.02 5.24 5.33
CA ASN A 84 31.41 5.14 4.91
C ASN A 84 32.22 4.44 6.01
N GLU A 85 32.93 3.40 5.57
CA GLU A 85 34.15 2.81 6.15
C GLU A 85 34.17 2.30 7.61
N ASN A 86 34.57 1.02 7.71
CA ASN A 86 35.34 0.42 8.79
C ASN A 86 34.79 0.53 10.23
N SER A 87 33.97 -0.43 10.64
CA SER A 87 34.27 -1.25 11.83
C SER A 87 33.22 -2.35 12.05
N LYS A 88 33.73 -3.50 12.50
CA LYS A 88 33.07 -4.63 13.17
C LYS A 88 31.63 -5.01 12.76
N ARG A 89 31.52 -6.25 12.25
CA ARG A 89 30.29 -7.04 12.26
C ARG A 89 29.66 -7.07 13.65
N GLU A 90 28.62 -6.27 13.85
CA GLU A 90 27.59 -6.55 14.84
C GLU A 90 26.26 -6.68 14.09
N THR A 91 25.62 -7.83 14.29
CA THR A 91 24.32 -8.22 13.74
C THR A 91 23.27 -7.13 14.00
N PRO A 92 22.64 -6.54 12.96
CA PRO A 92 21.61 -5.53 13.19
C PRO A 92 20.32 -6.21 13.64
N GLY A 93 19.95 -5.95 14.89
CA GLY A 93 18.61 -6.17 15.41
C GLY A 93 17.59 -5.35 14.63
N TYR A 94 16.41 -5.93 14.45
CA TYR A 94 15.29 -5.38 13.70
C TYR A 94 14.80 -4.06 14.30
N GLU A 95 14.81 -2.98 13.51
CA GLU A 95 14.07 -1.76 13.80
C GLU A 95 12.96 -1.60 12.76
N PHE A 96 11.72 -1.82 13.19
CA PHE A 96 10.51 -1.66 12.39
C PHE A 96 10.17 -0.17 12.28
N LEU A 97 10.05 0.35 11.05
CA LEU A 97 9.51 1.68 10.78
C LEU A 97 8.09 1.53 10.23
N ASP A 98 7.10 1.72 11.11
CA ASP A 98 5.68 1.79 10.74
C ASP A 98 5.39 3.14 10.06
N ILE A 99 5.41 3.17 8.73
CA ILE A 99 4.91 4.32 7.97
C ILE A 99 3.39 4.15 7.81
N LEU A 100 2.63 4.78 8.71
CA LEU A 100 1.18 4.88 8.64
C LEU A 100 0.77 5.92 7.57
N ILE A 101 0.46 5.46 6.36
CA ILE A 101 -0.15 6.30 5.31
C ILE A 101 -1.68 6.13 5.36
N SER A 102 -2.39 7.19 5.74
CA SER A 102 -3.86 7.26 5.82
C SER A 102 -4.43 7.93 4.57
N PHE A 103 -5.35 7.27 3.87
CA PHE A 103 -6.10 7.86 2.75
C PHE A 103 -7.60 7.91 3.06
N LEU A 104 -8.19 9.08 2.82
CA LEU A 104 -9.61 9.33 2.96
C LEU A 104 -10.19 9.51 1.55
N VAL A 105 -10.74 8.42 0.99
CA VAL A 105 -11.34 8.45 -0.36
C VAL A 105 -12.83 8.80 -0.24
N LEU A 106 -13.18 10.05 -0.54
CA LEU A 106 -14.57 10.49 -0.67
C LEU A 106 -15.07 10.16 -2.09
N ILE A 107 -15.66 8.98 -2.29
CA ILE A 107 -16.37 8.68 -3.53
C ILE A 107 -17.74 9.37 -3.47
N LEU A 108 -17.81 10.58 -4.01
CA LEU A 108 -19.09 11.19 -4.37
C LEU A 108 -19.67 10.38 -5.54
N LEU A 109 -20.65 9.53 -5.24
CA LEU A 109 -21.56 8.95 -6.23
C LEU A 109 -22.24 10.11 -6.97
N SER A 110 -21.62 10.54 -8.07
CA SER A 110 -22.30 11.35 -9.06
C SER A 110 -23.43 10.48 -9.62
N LYS A 111 -24.61 10.63 -9.00
CA LYS A 111 -25.88 10.30 -9.61
C LYS A 111 -25.93 11.04 -10.95
N ARG A 112 -25.41 10.43 -12.01
CA ARG A 112 -25.91 10.70 -13.35
C ARG A 112 -27.35 10.19 -13.35
N LEU A 113 -28.25 11.10 -12.94
CA LEU A 113 -29.58 11.18 -13.50
C LEU A 113 -29.42 11.11 -15.03
N SER A 114 -29.70 9.94 -15.59
CA SER A 114 -30.05 9.82 -16.99
C SER A 114 -31.35 9.04 -17.03
N ARG A 115 -32.43 9.81 -16.96
CA ARG A 115 -33.76 9.44 -17.40
C ARG A 115 -34.35 10.66 -18.09
#